data_AF-A0A800BRQ7-F1
#
_entry.id   AF-A0A800BRQ7-F1
#
_cell.length_a   1.000
_cell.length_b   1.000
_cell.length_c   1.000
_cell.angle_alpha   90.00
_cell.angle_beta   90.00
_cell.angle_gamma   90.00
#
_symmetry.space_group_name_H-M   'P 1'
#
loop_
_entity.id
_entity.type
_entity.pdbx_description
1 polymer ?
#
loop_
_entity_poly.entity_id
_entity_poly.type
_entity_poly.pdbx_seq_one_letter_code
_entity_poly.pdbx_strand_id
1 'polypeptide(L)'
;EDGKYRVSVGIDPYGGTDPFSEQIVWSEEVVRYDEHIQLSVTAEAKAGYVTVFTRGRPEWCVKHNDSYWDDASLTLITSQLFLPLVRKNYGPSSPTPTPTGTLTPTATPTFTPTPTSTPTPTPTFTPTPTSTPTPTPTPTLEPYPMG
;
A
#
# COMPACT_ATOMS: atom_id res chain seq x y z
N GLU A 1 22.42 -6.64 9.15
CA GLU A 1 21.90 -5.55 9.97
C GLU A 1 20.39 -5.66 9.85
N ASP A 2 19.70 -5.73 10.97
CA ASP A 2 18.25 -5.87 10.95
C ASP A 2 17.68 -4.53 10.45
N GLY A 3 16.86 -4.57 9.40
CA GLY A 3 16.25 -3.36 8.83
C GLY A 3 15.41 -2.64 9.89
N LYS A 4 15.32 -1.30 9.85
CA LYS A 4 14.42 -0.55 10.73
C LYS A 4 13.11 -0.25 9.99
N TYR A 5 12.07 -1.00 10.32
CA TYR A 5 10.78 -0.96 9.64
C TYR A 5 9.68 -0.55 10.61
N ARG A 6 9.07 0.62 10.36
CA ARG A 6 7.96 1.14 11.18
C ARG A 6 6.63 0.80 10.55
N VAL A 7 5.66 0.46 11.38
CA VAL A 7 4.27 0.21 10.96
C VAL A 7 3.29 1.11 11.71
N SER A 8 2.25 1.54 11.01
CA SER A 8 1.14 2.32 11.56
C SER A 8 -0.14 2.04 10.76
N VAL A 9 -1.31 2.25 11.39
CA VAL A 9 -2.61 2.30 10.70
C VAL A 9 -3.16 3.71 10.72
N GLY A 10 -3.95 4.08 9.71
CA GLY A 10 -4.48 5.43 9.56
C GLY A 10 -5.93 5.46 9.11
N ILE A 11 -6.63 6.53 9.45
CA ILE A 11 -7.99 6.82 8.98
C ILE A 11 -8.00 8.23 8.37
N ASP A 12 -8.36 8.34 7.08
CA ASP A 12 -8.77 9.62 6.51
C ASP A 12 -10.24 9.87 6.86
N PRO A 13 -10.55 10.88 7.70
CA PRO A 13 -11.91 11.12 8.17
C PRO A 13 -12.85 11.70 7.09
N TYR A 14 -12.32 12.20 5.98
CA TYR A 14 -13.08 12.72 4.84
C TYR A 14 -13.27 11.67 3.74
N GLY A 15 -12.65 10.49 3.87
CA GLY A 15 -12.68 9.45 2.84
C GLY A 15 -11.77 9.74 1.65
N GLY A 16 -10.73 10.55 1.86
CA GLY A 16 -9.67 10.77 0.87
C GLY A 16 -8.88 9.49 0.60
N THR A 17 -8.48 9.29 -0.65
CA THR A 17 -7.73 8.09 -1.09
C THR A 17 -6.25 8.35 -1.35
N ASP A 18 -5.78 9.59 -1.20
CA ASP A 18 -4.36 9.93 -1.26
C ASP A 18 -3.65 9.45 0.02
N PRO A 19 -2.77 8.44 -0.05
CA PRO A 19 -2.08 7.90 1.13
C PRO A 19 -1.04 8.85 1.74
N PHE A 20 -0.74 9.97 1.08
CA PHE A 20 0.18 11.00 1.56
C PHE A 20 -0.54 12.23 2.15
N SER A 21 -1.86 12.21 2.20
CA SER A 21 -2.68 13.30 2.75
C SER A 21 -2.33 13.58 4.22
N GLU A 22 -2.15 14.87 4.55
CA GLU A 22 -1.95 15.33 5.93
C GLU A 22 -3.22 15.20 6.79
N GLN A 23 -4.38 14.92 6.17
CA GLN A 23 -5.65 14.76 6.87
C GLN A 23 -5.81 13.37 7.50
N ILE A 24 -4.94 12.42 7.15
CA ILE A 24 -4.97 11.07 7.70
C ILE A 24 -4.57 11.12 9.17
N VAL A 25 -5.45 10.67 10.05
CA VAL A 25 -5.14 10.45 11.46
C VAL A 25 -4.40 9.11 11.57
N TRP A 26 -3.12 9.16 11.90
CA TRP A 26 -2.28 7.96 12.05
C TRP A 26 -2.20 7.51 13.52
N SER A 27 -2.11 6.20 13.74
CA SER A 27 -1.67 5.63 15.01
C SER A 27 -0.22 6.04 15.32
N GLU A 28 0.23 5.78 16.55
CA GLU A 28 1.68 5.75 16.81
C GLU A 28 2.39 4.76 15.88
N GLU A 29 3.63 5.09 15.51
CA GLU A 29 4.48 4.22 14.72
C GLU A 29 5.19 3.20 15.61
N VAL A 30 5.05 1.93 15.28
CA VAL A 30 5.62 0.83 16.05
C VAL A 30 6.71 0.12 15.26
N VAL A 31 7.79 -0.26 15.94
CA VAL A 31 8.84 -1.16 15.42
C VAL A 31 8.81 -2.43 16.26
N ARG A 32 8.30 -3.52 15.69
CA ARG A 32 8.29 -4.87 16.27
C ARG A 32 8.57 -5.87 15.16
N TYR A 33 9.37 -6.88 15.46
CA TYR A 33 9.80 -7.91 14.53
C TYR A 33 9.29 -9.26 15.01
N ASP A 34 8.90 -10.11 14.05
CA ASP A 34 8.47 -11.50 14.30
C ASP A 34 7.37 -11.65 15.36
N GLU A 35 6.55 -10.61 15.54
CA GLU A 35 5.49 -10.54 16.55
C GLU A 35 4.18 -10.07 15.90
N HIS A 36 3.07 -10.72 16.27
CA HIS A 36 1.74 -10.25 15.91
C HIS A 36 1.31 -9.15 16.88
N ILE A 37 1.13 -7.93 16.36
CA ILE A 37 0.74 -6.77 17.15
C ILE A 37 -0.59 -6.19 16.67
N GLN A 38 -1.42 -5.74 17.61
CA GLN A 38 -2.64 -5.00 17.29
C GLN A 38 -2.32 -3.51 17.28
N LEU A 39 -2.45 -2.88 16.11
CA LEU A 39 -2.45 -1.43 15.98
C LEU A 39 -3.89 -0.90 16.05
N SER A 40 -4.06 0.31 16.58
CA SER A 40 -5.35 0.98 16.65
C SER A 40 -5.22 2.49 16.48
N VAL A 41 -6.26 3.08 15.91
CA VAL A 41 -6.42 4.54 15.76
C VAL A 41 -7.91 4.87 15.78
N THR A 42 -8.25 6.03 16.32
CA THR A 42 -9.62 6.55 16.32
C THR A 42 -9.63 7.90 15.61
N ALA A 43 -10.59 8.09 14.72
CA ALA A 43 -10.85 9.36 14.05
C ALA A 43 -12.35 9.67 14.07
N GLU A 44 -12.69 10.95 14.15
CA GLU A 44 -14.07 11.41 13.98
C GLU A 44 -14.39 11.48 12.48
N ALA A 45 -15.34 10.68 12.00
CA ALA A 45 -15.77 10.74 10.60
C ALA A 45 -16.33 12.14 10.27
N LYS A 46 -15.81 12.75 9.21
CA LYS A 46 -16.22 14.07 8.68
C LYS A 46 -17.01 13.96 7.37
N ALA A 47 -17.18 12.75 6.86
CA ALA A 47 -17.98 12.41 5.69
C ALA A 47 -18.84 11.15 5.93
N GLY A 48 -19.66 10.78 4.95
CA GLY A 48 -20.49 9.57 5.00
C GLY A 48 -19.70 8.25 4.93
N TYR A 49 -18.39 8.32 4.67
CA TYR A 49 -17.47 7.21 4.68
C TYR A 49 -16.07 7.69 5.09
N VAL A 50 -15.20 6.74 5.44
CA VAL A 50 -13.79 6.98 5.75
C VAL A 50 -12.92 6.07 4.88
N THR A 51 -11.63 6.37 4.78
CA THR A 51 -10.66 5.47 4.16
C THR A 51 -9.66 5.02 5.21
N VAL A 52 -9.41 3.71 5.29
CA VAL A 52 -8.46 3.12 6.23
C VAL A 52 -7.19 2.77 5.47
N PHE A 53 -6.03 3.08 6.05
CA PHE A 53 -4.72 2.82 5.48
C PHE A 53 -3.88 1.94 6.41
N THR A 54 -3.11 1.03 5.83
CA THR A 54 -1.93 0.44 6.45
C THR A 54 -0.70 1.14 5.90
N ARG A 55 0.32 1.34 6.73
CA ARG A 55 1.56 2.02 6.31
C ARG A 55 2.77 1.31 6.87
N GLY A 56 3.67 0.94 5.97
CA GLY A 56 5.05 0.57 6.27
C GLY A 56 6.01 1.71 5.92
N ARG A 57 6.97 2.00 6.79
CA ARG A 57 8.03 2.98 6.56
C ARG A 57 9.39 2.36 6.87
N PRO A 58 10.04 1.74 5.87
CA PRO A 58 11.43 1.32 6.01
C PRO A 58 12.32 2.57 6.13
N GLU A 59 13.14 2.63 7.20
CA GLU A 59 14.17 3.65 7.37
C GLU A 59 15.42 3.30 6.55
N TRP A 60 15.65 2.02 6.29
CA TRP A 60 16.76 1.52 5.47
C TRP A 60 16.27 0.61 4.35
N CYS A 61 16.88 0.79 3.18
CA CYS A 61 16.68 -0.07 2.02
C CYS A 61 17.52 -1.35 2.18
N VAL A 62 17.02 -2.29 2.99
CA VAL A 62 17.60 -3.63 3.10
C VAL A 62 16.97 -4.58 2.08
N LYS A 63 17.59 -5.75 1.87
CA LYS A 63 17.15 -6.74 0.88
C LYS A 63 15.69 -7.20 1.09
N HIS A 64 15.24 -7.27 2.33
CA HIS A 64 13.90 -7.75 2.71
C HIS A 64 13.27 -6.78 3.72
N ASN A 65 12.05 -6.34 3.41
CA ASN A 65 11.24 -5.42 4.21
C ASN A 65 9.81 -5.95 4.14
N ASP A 66 9.54 -6.99 4.93
CA ASP A 66 8.31 -7.76 4.83
C ASP A 66 7.37 -7.39 5.98
N SER A 67 6.09 -7.19 5.68
CA SER A 67 5.07 -6.84 6.66
C SER A 67 3.76 -7.50 6.26
N TYR A 68 3.17 -8.25 7.20
CA TYR A 68 1.94 -9.00 7.01
C TYR A 68 0.85 -8.38 7.87
N TRP A 69 -0.36 -8.24 7.31
CA TRP A 69 -1.49 -7.57 7.93
C TRP A 69 -2.72 -8.47 7.82
N ASP A 70 -3.39 -8.72 8.94
CA ASP A 70 -4.59 -9.57 9.00
C ASP A 70 -5.53 -9.06 10.12
N ASP A 71 -6.73 -9.63 10.22
CA ASP A 71 -7.73 -9.39 11.28
C ASP A 71 -8.10 -7.90 11.48
N ALA A 72 -8.12 -7.14 10.38
CA ALA A 72 -8.49 -5.73 10.43
C ALA A 72 -10.00 -5.56 10.67
N SER A 73 -10.36 -4.73 11.65
CA SER A 73 -11.76 -4.36 11.91
C SER A 73 -11.91 -2.85 12.04
N LEU A 74 -13.06 -2.34 11.57
CA LEU A 74 -13.48 -0.96 11.75
C LEU A 74 -14.77 -0.95 12.56
N THR A 75 -14.75 -0.32 13.73
CA THR A 75 -15.89 -0.26 14.64
C THR A 75 -16.31 1.19 14.86
N LEU A 76 -17.62 1.41 14.93
CA LEU A 76 -18.17 2.73 15.19
C LEU A 76 -18.28 2.94 16.70
N ILE A 77 -17.50 3.88 17.23
CA ILE A 77 -17.53 4.24 18.64
C ILE A 77 -18.57 5.35 18.82
N THR A 78 -19.82 4.98 19.09
CA THR A 78 -20.81 5.97 19.54
C THR A 78 -20.49 6.36 20.98
N SER A 79 -20.21 7.63 21.25
CA SER A 79 -20.24 8.14 22.62
C SER A 79 -21.63 7.86 23.21
N GLN A 80 -21.71 6.96 24.19
CA GLN A 80 -22.97 6.58 24.84
C GLN A 80 -23.56 7.67 25.76
N LEU A 81 -23.04 8.90 25.72
CA LEU A 81 -23.45 9.98 26.64
C LEU A 81 -24.63 10.85 26.15
N PHE A 82 -25.38 10.42 25.13
CA PHE A 82 -26.64 11.07 24.74
C PHE A 82 -27.85 10.14 24.83
N LEU A 83 -27.90 9.24 25.81
CA LEU A 83 -29.21 8.83 26.31
C LEU A 83 -29.69 9.94 27.26
N PRO A 84 -30.73 10.74 26.93
CA PRO A 84 -31.47 11.39 28.00
C PRO A 84 -31.99 10.24 28.86
N LEU A 85 -31.52 10.14 30.10
CA LEU A 85 -32.09 9.24 31.08
C LEU A 85 -33.55 9.68 31.25
N VAL A 86 -34.47 9.08 30.51
CA VAL A 86 -35.92 9.30 30.66
C VAL A 86 -36.31 8.69 32.01
N ARG A 87 -36.04 9.40 33.10
CA ARG A 87 -36.76 9.17 34.35
C ARG A 87 -38.17 9.70 34.15
N LYS A 88 -39.11 8.76 34.07
CA LYS A 88 -40.55 8.99 33.96
C LYS A 88 -41.02 9.86 35.15
N ASN A 89 -41.07 11.18 34.97
CA ASN A 89 -41.77 12.10 35.86
C ASN A 89 -42.60 13.06 35.01
N TYR A 90 -43.89 13.08 35.29
CA TYR A 90 -44.92 13.89 34.66
C TYR A 90 -44.59 15.39 34.77
N GLY A 91 -44.45 16.08 33.63
CA GLY A 91 -44.27 17.53 33.53
C GLY A 91 -44.46 18.00 32.07
N PRO A 92 -44.93 19.24 31.82
CA PRO A 92 -45.52 19.61 30.54
C PRO A 92 -44.52 19.58 29.39
N SER A 93 -44.98 19.04 28.28
CA SER A 93 -44.22 18.70 27.07
C SER A 93 -43.40 19.87 26.51
N SER A 94 -42.07 19.71 26.57
CA SER A 94 -41.12 20.42 25.72
C SER A 94 -41.10 19.78 24.33
N PRO A 95 -41.03 20.54 23.22
CA PRO A 95 -41.04 19.96 21.88
C PRO A 95 -39.85 19.02 21.70
N THR A 96 -40.17 17.76 21.40
CA THR A 96 -39.21 16.71 21.07
C THR A 96 -38.46 17.11 19.78
N PRO A 97 -37.12 17.10 19.74
CA PRO A 97 -36.42 17.27 18.48
C PRO A 97 -36.77 16.08 17.58
N THR A 98 -37.38 16.39 16.43
CA THR A 98 -37.67 15.41 15.36
C THR A 98 -36.35 14.78 14.91
N PRO A 99 -36.26 13.44 14.78
CA PRO A 99 -35.05 12.79 14.29
C PRO A 99 -34.72 13.32 12.88
N THR A 100 -33.55 13.95 12.76
CA THR A 100 -33.00 14.42 11.48
C THR A 100 -32.63 13.21 10.62
N GLY A 101 -32.90 13.32 9.30
CA GLY A 101 -33.02 12.22 8.34
C GLY A 101 -31.98 11.10 8.40
N THR A 102 -32.47 9.88 8.22
CA THR A 102 -31.70 8.68 7.93
C THR A 102 -30.76 8.94 6.75
N LEU A 103 -29.45 8.77 6.96
CA LEU A 103 -28.45 8.88 5.89
C LEU A 103 -28.78 7.84 4.81
N THR A 104 -29.10 8.31 3.61
CA THR A 104 -29.32 7.45 2.44
C THR A 104 -27.94 6.92 2.01
N PRO A 105 -27.78 5.61 1.75
CA PRO A 105 -26.50 5.08 1.29
C PRO A 105 -26.11 5.75 -0.03
N THR A 106 -25.02 6.52 -0.01
CA THR A 106 -24.44 7.13 -1.20
C THR A 106 -23.82 6.03 -2.07
N ALA A 107 -24.08 6.05 -3.37
CA ALA A 107 -23.52 5.08 -4.31
C ALA A 107 -21.98 5.04 -4.19
N THR A 108 -21.42 3.86 -3.96
CA THR A 108 -19.98 3.64 -3.88
C THR A 108 -19.36 3.83 -5.28
N PRO A 109 -18.31 4.65 -5.45
CA PRO A 109 -17.63 4.75 -6.72
C PRO A 109 -17.03 3.39 -7.10
N THR A 110 -17.32 2.91 -8.30
CA THR A 110 -16.78 1.65 -8.82
C THR A 110 -15.40 1.93 -9.43
N PHE A 111 -14.36 1.25 -8.96
CA PHE A 111 -13.02 1.35 -9.56
C PHE A 111 -13.07 0.88 -11.02
N THR A 112 -12.75 1.78 -11.94
CA THR A 112 -12.53 1.42 -13.35
C THR A 112 -11.07 0.98 -13.49
N PRO A 113 -10.77 -0.23 -13.98
CA PRO A 113 -9.39 -0.65 -14.16
C PRO A 113 -8.70 0.27 -15.19
N THR A 114 -7.59 0.89 -14.80
CA THR A 114 -6.73 1.67 -15.70
C THR A 114 -6.01 0.72 -16.66
N PRO A 115 -5.93 1.01 -17.97
CA PRO A 115 -5.20 0.18 -18.91
C PRO A 115 -3.71 0.10 -18.52
N THR A 116 -3.21 -1.12 -18.33
CA THR A 116 -1.80 -1.38 -18.06
C THR A 116 -0.99 -1.30 -19.35
N SER A 117 0.12 -0.58 -19.32
CA SER A 117 1.06 -0.52 -20.45
C SER A 117 1.67 -1.91 -20.71
N THR A 118 1.50 -2.42 -21.92
CA THR A 118 2.16 -3.66 -22.36
C THR A 118 3.66 -3.40 -22.54
N PRO A 119 4.56 -4.25 -22.00
CA PRO A 119 5.99 -4.08 -22.22
C PRO A 119 6.32 -4.18 -23.72
N THR A 120 7.11 -3.24 -24.22
CA THR A 120 7.62 -3.28 -25.60
C THR A 120 8.77 -4.29 -25.68
N PRO A 121 8.82 -5.19 -26.69
CA PRO A 121 9.92 -6.13 -26.83
C PRO A 121 11.26 -5.41 -27.01
N THR A 122 12.26 -5.80 -26.23
CA THR A 122 13.63 -5.26 -26.33
C THR A 122 14.32 -5.83 -27.58
N PRO A 123 15.01 -5.00 -28.40
CA PRO A 123 15.78 -5.50 -29.53
C PRO A 123 16.86 -6.48 -29.05
N THR A 124 16.93 -7.65 -29.67
CA THR A 124 17.96 -8.66 -29.37
C THR A 124 19.15 -8.44 -30.30
N PHE A 125 20.35 -8.31 -29.74
CA PHE A 125 21.57 -8.21 -30.55
C PHE A 125 21.82 -9.54 -31.27
N THR A 126 21.93 -9.49 -32.60
CA THR A 126 22.37 -10.64 -33.40
C THR A 126 23.90 -10.69 -33.36
N PRO A 127 24.53 -11.83 -33.04
CA PRO A 127 25.99 -11.94 -33.08
C PRO A 127 26.50 -11.75 -34.51
N THR A 128 27.54 -10.93 -34.66
CA THR A 128 28.25 -10.74 -35.94
C THR A 128 29.09 -11.98 -36.25
N PRO A 129 29.09 -12.52 -37.48
CA PRO A 129 29.94 -13.66 -37.83
C PRO A 129 31.42 -13.29 -37.70
N THR A 130 32.17 -14.12 -36.95
CA THR A 130 33.62 -13.99 -36.81
C THR A 130 34.30 -14.59 -38.04
N SER A 131 35.30 -13.89 -38.60
CA SER A 131 36.12 -14.44 -39.69
C SER A 131 36.95 -15.62 -39.19
N THR A 132 36.93 -16.71 -39.96
CA THR A 132 37.78 -17.88 -39.71
C THR A 132 39.21 -17.57 -40.18
N PRO A 133 40.25 -17.87 -39.40
CA PRO A 133 41.63 -17.66 -39.85
C PRO A 133 41.95 -18.56 -41.04
N THR A 134 42.55 -17.99 -42.08
CA THR A 134 43.06 -18.73 -43.23
C THR A 134 44.27 -19.56 -42.81
N PRO A 135 44.38 -20.86 -43.18
CA PRO A 135 45.55 -21.66 -42.87
C PRO A 135 46.80 -21.07 -43.54
N THR A 136 47.88 -20.93 -42.77
CA THR A 136 49.19 -20.53 -43.28
C THR A 136 49.78 -21.65 -44.16
N PRO A 137 50.29 -21.36 -45.36
CA PRO A 137 50.92 -22.37 -46.20
C PRO A 137 52.15 -22.96 -45.50
N THR A 138 52.29 -24.28 -45.55
CA THR A 138 53.48 -24.99 -45.04
C THR A 138 54.67 -24.72 -45.97
N PRO A 139 55.85 -24.34 -45.44
CA PRO A 139 57.03 -24.17 -46.28
C PRO A 139 57.40 -25.51 -46.94
N THR A 140 57.56 -25.48 -48.26
CA THR A 140 58.07 -26.63 -49.01
C THR A 140 59.58 -26.69 -48.83
N LEU A 141 60.10 -27.80 -48.31
CA LEU A 141 61.55 -28.01 -48.22
C LEU A 141 62.11 -28.22 -49.64
N GLU A 142 63.03 -27.37 -50.04
CA GLU A 142 63.75 -27.49 -51.30
C GLU A 142 64.80 -28.63 -51.17
N PRO A 143 64.88 -29.56 -52.13
CA PRO A 143 65.86 -30.63 -52.06
C PRO A 143 67.28 -30.07 -52.24
N TYR A 144 68.17 -30.46 -51.34
CA TYR A 144 69.58 -30.07 -51.37
C TYR A 144 70.25 -30.49 -52.70
N PRO A 145 71.03 -29.63 -53.36
CA PRO A 145 71.82 -30.05 -54.52
C PRO A 145 72.95 -30.96 -54.06
N MET A 146 72.95 -32.20 -54.54
CA MET A 146 74.07 -33.13 -54.38
C MET A 146 75.16 -32.73 -55.39
N GLY A 147 76.28 -32.21 -54.88
CA GLY A 147 77.53 -32.02 -55.61
C GLY A 147 78.55 -33.06 -55.21
#